data_AF-X0TIY4-F1
#
_entry.id   AF-X0TIY4-F1
#
_cell.length_a   1.000
_cell.length_b   1.000
_cell.length_c   1.000
_cell.angle_alpha   90.00
_cell.angle_beta   90.00
_cell.angle_gamma   90.00
#
_symmetry.space_group_name_H-M   'P 1'
#
loop_
_entity.id
_entity.type
_entity.pdbx_description
1 polymer ?
#
loop_
_entity_poly.entity_id
_entity_poly.type
_entity_poly.pdbx_seq_one_letter_code
_entity_poly.pdbx_strand_id
1 'polypeptide(L)' 'MTENVAGITIPDSQLTREITELVRDTASPLLFHHSSRVFYFAALAGQRRGLKYDPELLYC' A
#
# COMPACT_ATOMS: atom_id res chain seq x y z
N MET A 1 7.58 -10.99 -4.95
CA MET A 1 6.30 -11.63 -4.59
C MET A 1 5.37 -10.52 -4.14
N THR A 2 4.18 -10.42 -4.72
CA THR A 2 3.15 -9.49 -4.26
C THR A 2 2.69 -9.95 -2.89
N GLU A 3 3.02 -9.20 -1.83
CA GLU A 3 2.53 -9.52 -0.50
C GLU A 3 1.02 -9.35 -0.44
N ASN A 4 0.33 -10.46 -0.21
CA ASN A 4 -1.12 -10.52 -0.05
C ASN A 4 -1.45 -10.63 1.43
N VAL A 5 -2.20 -9.65 1.95
CA VAL A 5 -2.69 -9.65 3.34
C VAL A 5 -4.21 -9.66 3.29
N ALA A 6 -4.80 -10.81 3.64
CA ALA A 6 -6.25 -11.01 3.69
C ALA A 6 -6.99 -10.58 2.41
N GLY A 7 -6.39 -10.83 1.24
CA GLY A 7 -6.96 -10.47 -0.06
C GLY A 7 -6.60 -9.06 -0.55
N ILE A 8 -5.92 -8.25 0.26
CA ILE A 8 -5.38 -6.95 -0.16
C ILE A 8 -3.99 -7.16 -0.76
N THR A 9 -3.79 -6.64 -1.97
CA THR A 9 -2.49 -6.60 -2.66
C THR A 9 -2.13 -5.16 -2.98
N ILE A 10 -0.82 -4.86 -2.95
CA ILE A 10 -0.31 -3.62 -3.53
C ILE A 10 -0.53 -3.66 -5.06
N PRO A 11 -1.01 -2.57 -5.68
CA PRO A 11 -1.19 -2.52 -7.14
C PRO A 11 0.13 -2.77 -7.89
N ASP A 12 0.07 -3.54 -8.98
CA ASP A 12 1.25 -3.80 -9.81
C ASP A 12 1.30 -2.85 -11.00
N SER A 13 1.60 -1.59 -10.71
CA SER A 13 1.83 -0.55 -11.72
C SER A 13 3.24 0.00 -11.67
N GLN A 14 3.66 0.63 -12.76
CA GLN A 14 4.95 1.33 -12.81
C GLN A 14 5.04 2.40 -11.73
N LEU A 15 4.00 3.24 -11.59
CA LEU A 15 3.94 4.30 -10.59
C LEU A 15 4.08 3.75 -9.16
N THR A 16 3.35 2.68 -8.85
CA THR A 16 3.41 2.03 -7.53
C THR A 16 4.81 1.51 -7.21
N ARG A 17 5.49 0.91 -8.19
CA ARG A 17 6.87 0.43 -8.04
C ARG A 17 7.84 1.58 -7.78
N GLU A 18 7.79 2.63 -8.61
CA GLU A 18 8.67 3.80 -8.52
C GLU A 18 8.50 4.54 -7.17
N ILE A 19 7.27 4.74 -6.69
CA ILE A 19 7.03 5.36 -5.38
C ILE A 19 7.49 4.45 -4.24
N THR A 20 7.27 3.15 -4.35
CA THR A 20 7.73 2.19 -3.33
C THR A 20 9.25 2.23 -3.18
N GLU A 21 9.98 2.25 -4.29
CA GLU A 21 11.44 2.36 -4.33
C GLU A 21 11.90 3.72 -3.78
N LEU A 22 11.33 4.82 -4.27
CA LEU A 22 11.65 6.16 -3.79
C LEU A 22 11.48 6.29 -2.27
N VAL A 23 10.35 5.85 -1.72
CA VAL A 23 10.08 5.94 -0.27
C VAL A 23 10.99 4.99 0.52
N ARG A 24 11.27 3.79 0.00
CA ARG A 24 12.21 2.84 0.62
C ARG A 24 13.62 3.41 0.72
N ASP A 25 14.07 4.14 -0.29
CA ASP A 25 15.43 4.68 -0.36
C ASP A 25 15.60 5.98 0.44
N THR A 26 14.50 6.71 0.68
CA THR A 26 14.54 8.03 1.33
C THR A 26 14.04 8.02 2.78
N ALA A 27 13.17 7.08 3.16
CA ALA A 27 12.64 6.99 4.52
C ALA A 27 13.42 5.98 5.37
N SER A 28 13.37 6.14 6.69
CA SER A 28 13.88 5.10 7.60
C SER A 28 13.09 3.80 7.46
N PRO A 29 13.68 2.63 7.73
CA PRO A 29 12.95 1.35 7.70
C PRO A 29 11.68 1.35 8.55
N LEU A 30 11.71 2.01 9.72
CA LEU A 30 10.55 2.14 10.59
C LEU A 30 9.39 2.87 9.89
N LEU A 31 9.68 3.99 9.22
CA LEU A 31 8.67 4.77 8.51
C LEU A 31 8.18 4.06 7.25
N PHE A 32 9.07 3.43 6.49
CA PHE A 32 8.68 2.63 5.33
C PHE A 32 7.68 1.54 5.73
N HIS A 33 8.02 0.73 6.74
CA HIS A 33 7.12 -0.33 7.21
C HIS A 33 5.85 0.21 7.87
N HIS A 34 5.91 1.37 8.52
CA HIS A 34 4.72 2.04 9.06
C HIS A 34 3.76 2.41 7.92
N SER A 35 4.23 3.09 6.88
CA SER A 35 3.42 3.47 5.72
C SER A 35 2.83 2.27 5.01
N SER A 36 3.60 1.19 4.80
CA SER A 36 3.07 -0.05 4.21
C SER A 36 1.92 -0.64 5.04
N ARG A 37 2.06 -0.68 6.38
CA ARG A 37 0.95 -1.15 7.25
C ARG A 37 -0.27 -0.25 7.19
N VAL A 38 -0.09 1.07 7.10
CA VAL A 38 -1.19 2.03 6.99
C VAL A 38 -2.02 1.76 5.73
N PHE A 39 -1.38 1.50 4.58
CA PHE A 39 -2.07 1.10 3.36
C PHE A 39 -2.94 -0.14 3.59
N TYR A 40 -2.37 -1.22 4.13
CA TYR A 40 -3.12 -2.46 4.36
C TYR A 40 -4.28 -2.24 5.34
N PHE A 41 -4.09 -1.47 6.41
CA PHE A 41 -5.16 -1.17 7.36
C PHE A 41 -6.27 -0.33 6.74
N ALA A 42 -5.92 0.68 5.93
CA ALA A 42 -6.90 1.50 5.21
C ALA A 42 -7.70 0.66 4.22
N ALA A 43 -7.03 -0.19 3.44
CA ALA A 43 -7.65 -1.09 2.48
C ALA A 43 -8.59 -2.11 3.14
N LEU A 44 -8.16 -2.74 4.24
CA LEU A 44 -8.98 -3.65 5.04
C LEU A 44 -10.19 -2.95 5.67
N ALA A 45 -10.01 -1.72 6.16
CA ALA A 45 -11.10 -0.92 6.70
C ALA A 45 -12.12 -0.57 5.60
N GLY A 46 -11.64 -0.20 4.41
CA GLY A 46 -12.49 0.05 3.23
C GLY A 46 -13.30 -1.19 2.85
N GLN A 47 -12.64 -2.34 2.74
CA GLN A 47 -13.30 -3.62 2.43
C GLN A 47 -14.37 -3.97 3.47
N ARG A 48 -14.04 -3.89 4.77
CA ARG A 48 -15.00 -4.18 5.86
C ARG A 48 -16.21 -3.26 5.84
N ARG A 49 -16.05 -2.01 5.38
CA ARG A 49 -17.12 -1.00 5.31
C ARG A 49 -17.83 -0.98 3.95
N GLY A 50 -17.43 -1.80 2.99
CA GLY A 50 -17.98 -1.79 1.63
C GLY A 50 -17.70 -0.50 0.85
N LEU A 51 -16.64 0.22 1.20
CA LEU A 51 -16.25 1.46 0.51
C LEU A 51 -15.55 1.13 -0.80
N LYS A 52 -15.93 1.83 -1.87
CA LYS A 52 -15.20 1.82 -3.14
C LYS A 52 -14.11 2.88 -3.08
N TYR A 53 -12.88 2.49 -3.41
CA TYR A 53 -11.74 3.38 -3.55
C TYR A 53 -10.85 2.88 -4.68
N ASP A 54 -10.00 3.75 -5.20
CA ASP A 54 -8.94 3.38 -6.13
C ASP A 54 -7.71 2.90 -5.33
N PRO A 55 -7.28 1.63 -5.47
CA PRO A 55 -6.16 1.10 -4.70
C PRO A 55 -4.80 1.71 -5.05
N GLU A 56 -4.61 2.17 -6.29
CA GLU A 56 -3.37 2.84 -6.72
C GLU A 56 -3.29 4.23 -6.10
N LEU A 57 -4.40 4.96 -6.13
CA LEU A 57 -4.49 6.27 -5.46
C LEU A 57 -4.37 6.17 -3.94
N LEU A 58 -4.83 5.08 -3.32
CA LEU A 58 -4.66 4.87 -1.88
C LEU A 58 -3.20 4.54 -1.50
N TYR A 59 -2.44 3.94 -2.42
CA TYR A 59 -1.06 3.53 -2.17
C TYR A 59 -0.04 4.65 -2.42
N CYS A 60 -0.24 5.43 -3.49
CA CYS A 60 0.65 6.49 -3.95
C CYS A 60 0.51 7.77 -3.14
#